data_AF-Q9VL28-F1
#
_entry.id   AF-Q9VL28-F1
#
_cell.length_a   1.000
_cell.length_b   1.000
_cell.length_c   1.000
_cell.angle_alpha   90.00
_cell.angle_beta   90.00
_cell.angle_gamma   90.00
#
_symmetry.space_group_name_H-M   'P 1'
#
loop_
_entity.id
_entity.type
_entity.pdbx_description
1 polymer ?
#
loop_
_entity_poly.entity_id
_entity_poly.type
_entity_poly.pdbx_seq_one_letter_code
_entity_poly.pdbx_strand_id
1 'polypeptide(L)'
;MHSSRMHFSIPDTQELGSSPTYTAYNIHINGIHHCVLRYKQLHSLNDQLRRHCVGVPLPPFPPKRLLPLTNGQLEARRSSLEQYLQAVGQDNRLARSAHLQQFLQRAQLDTALAEGQVATDCEEQQLEVQVYTNPAGERILVNCSVQQNASALLKSVCRELQLPDELVRFFCLFLVRRQRKSGELHLVRRLMDFESPYITRLHVQPCELLLRTCYWDSSRDAKLTGSKVALNLLYNQTVADVNREWVVICTPGEGRQLNSLQMQGRAREYMDLVRQLPSYGCLQFDEAQVDYPEPDTMALISIGNKELALRTARGVKIYETKFRVTRMRSWRVSVTHITLESRLEPTHLQLAFEYLIGKQTLRWITINSDQAMLMSVCLQAMVDELLQRGAGSGKDQNSDEEQEQNAVTSSSSTPSSTCSTSTWASSTCSTSTAPTTPPVRFLSEDSAPRSKPRLTTSRTFGAVFFRNDVVDNGARVANGAFEGIGDDDL
;
A
#
# COMPACT_ATOMS: atom_id res chain seq x y z
N MET A 1 1.30 -12.21 7.09
CA MET A 1 0.76 -12.15 5.71
C MET A 1 1.24 -10.86 5.02
N HIS A 2 2.53 -10.75 4.70
CA HIS A 2 3.10 -9.47 4.24
C HIS A 2 3.49 -9.57 2.77
N SER A 3 2.72 -8.93 1.88
CA SER A 3 3.30 -8.51 0.61
C SER A 3 4.39 -7.51 0.94
N SER A 4 5.64 -7.90 0.73
CA SER A 4 6.79 -7.07 1.08
C SER A 4 7.22 -6.16 -0.05
N ARG A 5 6.77 -6.43 -1.28
CA ARG A 5 7.20 -5.64 -2.42
C ARG A 5 6.68 -4.21 -2.31
N MET A 6 7.58 -3.27 -2.45
CA MET A 6 7.32 -1.82 -2.35
C MET A 6 7.57 -1.17 -3.69
N HIS A 7 6.64 -0.31 -4.11
CA HIS A 7 6.81 0.51 -5.29
C HIS A 7 7.40 1.87 -4.90
N PHE A 8 8.69 2.06 -5.12
CA PHE A 8 9.36 3.34 -4.89
C PHE A 8 9.28 4.25 -6.12
N SER A 9 9.08 5.54 -5.88
CA SER A 9 9.32 6.60 -6.86
C SER A 9 9.90 7.84 -6.18
N ILE A 10 10.64 8.64 -6.94
CA ILE A 10 11.20 9.93 -6.54
C ILE A 10 10.76 10.95 -7.58
N PRO A 11 9.52 11.45 -7.53
CA PRO A 11 8.96 12.28 -8.61
C PRO A 11 9.75 13.56 -8.85
N ASP A 12 10.32 14.13 -7.79
CA ASP A 12 11.03 15.41 -7.86
C ASP A 12 12.03 15.57 -6.71
N THR A 13 12.68 16.73 -6.71
CA THR A 13 13.68 17.16 -5.73
C THR A 13 13.36 18.56 -5.25
N GLN A 14 13.74 18.88 -4.01
CA GLN A 14 13.58 20.21 -3.44
C GLN A 14 14.85 20.68 -2.74
N GLU A 15 15.08 21.99 -2.70
CA GLU A 15 16.16 22.60 -1.94
C GLU A 15 15.67 22.93 -0.53
N LEU A 16 16.36 22.41 0.49
CA LEU A 16 16.02 22.61 1.91
C LEU A 16 17.20 23.20 2.68
N GLY A 17 16.92 23.77 3.85
CA GLY A 17 17.91 24.41 4.73
C GLY A 17 18.04 25.91 4.51
N SER A 18 18.71 26.59 5.44
CA SER A 18 18.82 28.07 5.44
C SER A 18 20.16 28.58 4.95
N SER A 19 21.28 27.89 5.20
CA SER A 19 22.61 28.15 4.61
C SER A 19 23.67 27.15 5.12
N PRO A 20 24.36 26.38 4.26
CA PRO A 20 24.04 26.18 2.85
C PRO A 20 22.75 25.37 2.71
N THR A 21 22.01 25.62 1.64
CA THR A 21 20.91 24.74 1.25
C THR A 21 21.47 23.39 0.79
N TYR A 22 20.61 22.39 0.75
CA TYR A 22 20.93 21.09 0.20
C TYR A 22 19.73 20.52 -0.56
N THR A 23 20.02 19.77 -1.61
CA THR A 23 19.02 19.01 -2.34
C THR A 23 18.52 17.83 -1.51
N ALA A 24 17.20 17.73 -1.41
CA ALA A 24 16.46 16.58 -0.89
C ALA A 24 15.61 15.94 -1.99
N TYR A 25 15.32 14.66 -1.79
CA TYR A 25 14.58 13.78 -2.69
C TYR A 25 13.26 13.42 -2.02
N ASN A 26 12.15 13.70 -2.69
CA ASN A 26 10.82 13.39 -2.20
C ASN A 26 10.53 11.92 -2.51
N ILE A 27 10.47 11.07 -1.49
CA ILE A 27 10.35 9.63 -1.64
C ILE A 27 8.88 9.24 -1.51
N HIS A 28 8.35 8.63 -2.56
CA HIS A 28 7.01 8.08 -2.60
C HIS A 28 7.08 6.55 -2.53
N ILE A 29 6.17 5.96 -1.77
CA ILE A 29 6.00 4.50 -1.66
C ILE A 29 4.55 4.16 -2.01
N ASN A 30 4.36 3.22 -2.94
CA ASN A 30 3.05 2.82 -3.45
C ASN A 30 2.20 4.02 -3.89
N GLY A 31 2.84 4.97 -4.58
CA GLY A 31 2.22 6.15 -5.17
C GLY A 31 2.02 7.35 -4.23
N ILE A 32 2.35 7.24 -2.94
CA ILE A 32 2.08 8.28 -1.94
C ILE A 32 3.37 8.79 -1.34
N HIS A 33 3.43 10.10 -1.07
CA HIS A 33 4.54 10.72 -0.33
C HIS A 33 4.75 10.03 1.02
N HIS A 34 5.98 9.59 1.27
CA HIS A 34 6.35 8.89 2.50
C HIS A 34 7.34 9.70 3.35
N CYS A 35 8.41 10.21 2.74
CA CYS A 35 9.44 10.96 3.44
C CYS A 35 10.30 11.80 2.49
N VAL A 36 11.07 12.72 3.07
CA VAL A 36 12.01 13.57 2.37
C VAL A 36 13.43 13.27 2.83
N LEU A 37 14.30 12.87 1.91
CA LEU A 37 15.65 12.40 2.24
C LEU A 37 16.72 13.12 1.42
N ARG A 38 17.86 13.46 2.05
CA ARG A 38 19.05 13.89 1.31
C ARG A 38 19.89 12.68 0.87
N TYR A 39 20.72 12.87 -0.16
CA TYR A 39 21.61 11.83 -0.69
C TYR A 39 22.42 11.10 0.41
N LYS A 40 22.93 11.82 1.41
CA LYS A 40 23.72 11.25 2.51
C LYS A 40 22.93 10.21 3.32
N GLN A 41 21.63 10.42 3.54
CA GLN A 41 20.77 9.49 4.27
C GLN A 41 20.57 8.20 3.45
N LEU A 42 20.29 8.32 2.15
CA LEU A 42 20.17 7.17 1.25
C LEU A 42 21.48 6.38 1.10
N HIS A 43 22.62 7.08 1.08
CA HIS A 43 23.94 6.43 1.09
C HIS A 43 24.17 5.66 2.41
N SER A 44 23.76 6.24 3.55
CA SER A 44 23.84 5.57 4.85
C SER A 44 22.97 4.31 4.88
N LEU A 45 21.76 4.36 4.31
CA LEU A 45 20.91 3.18 4.14
C LEU A 45 21.63 2.09 3.32
N ASN A 46 22.23 2.44 2.18
CA ASN A 46 23.00 1.49 1.37
C ASN A 46 24.12 0.82 2.18
N ASP A 47 24.87 1.60 2.97
CA ASP A 47 25.95 1.06 3.80
C ASP A 47 25.43 0.18 4.94
N GLN A 48 24.24 0.47 5.49
CA GLN A 48 23.58 -0.39 6.48
C GLN A 48 23.10 -1.70 5.85
N LEU A 49 22.40 -1.64 4.71
CA LEU A 49 21.95 -2.84 4.01
C LEU A 49 23.14 -3.72 3.60
N ARG A 50 24.25 -3.14 3.15
CA ARG A 50 25.45 -3.90 2.77
C ARG A 50 26.06 -4.65 3.94
N ARG A 51 26.04 -4.05 5.13
CA ARG A 51 26.57 -4.65 6.37
C ARG A 51 25.66 -5.72 6.94
N HIS A 52 24.35 -5.54 6.87
CA HIS A 52 23.39 -6.38 7.59
C HIS A 52 22.63 -7.39 6.73
N CYS A 53 22.55 -7.19 5.40
CA CYS A 53 21.95 -8.13 4.46
C CYS A 53 23.05 -8.91 3.72
N VAL A 54 23.93 -9.56 4.47
CA VAL A 54 25.07 -10.30 3.92
C VAL A 54 24.58 -11.42 3.00
N GLY A 55 25.18 -11.56 1.82
CA GLY A 55 24.80 -12.56 0.82
C GLY A 55 23.64 -12.16 -0.09
N VAL A 56 22.99 -11.00 0.16
CA VAL A 56 21.99 -10.45 -0.74
C VAL A 56 22.67 -9.42 -1.68
N PRO A 57 22.69 -9.65 -3.00
CA PRO A 57 23.30 -8.70 -3.93
C PRO A 57 22.54 -7.37 -3.88
N LEU A 58 23.27 -6.29 -3.59
CA LEU A 58 22.69 -4.94 -3.62
C LEU A 58 22.77 -4.34 -5.02
N PRO A 59 21.73 -3.62 -5.45
CA PRO A 59 21.78 -2.87 -6.70
C PRO A 59 22.87 -1.78 -6.64
N PRO A 60 23.39 -1.34 -7.80
CA PRO A 60 24.42 -0.31 -7.84
C PRO A 60 23.90 1.00 -7.23
N PHE A 61 24.63 1.54 -6.26
CA PHE A 61 24.30 2.82 -5.64
C PHE A 61 25.00 3.97 -6.37
N PRO A 62 24.31 5.09 -6.70
CA PRO A 62 24.91 6.20 -7.43
C PRO A 62 26.08 6.83 -6.65
N PRO A 63 27.26 7.02 -7.27
CA PRO A 63 28.46 7.42 -6.54
C PRO A 63 28.42 8.89 -6.08
N LYS A 64 29.22 9.17 -5.04
CA LYS A 64 29.51 10.53 -4.59
C LYS A 64 30.22 11.30 -5.68
N ARG A 65 29.88 12.59 -5.82
CA ARG A 65 30.59 13.54 -6.68
C ARG A 65 31.12 14.66 -5.79
N LEU A 66 32.35 15.09 -6.06
CA LEU A 66 33.05 16.11 -5.26
C LEU A 66 32.72 17.54 -5.69
N LEU A 67 32.24 17.72 -6.93
CA LEU A 67 31.80 19.01 -7.47
C LEU A 67 30.29 19.18 -7.30
N PRO A 68 29.79 20.44 -7.20
CA PRO A 68 28.37 20.75 -7.29
C PRO A 68 27.77 20.14 -8.56
N LEU A 69 26.57 19.57 -8.43
CA LEU A 69 25.89 18.93 -9.56
C LEU A 69 25.29 20.00 -10.48
N THR A 70 25.42 19.80 -11.79
CA THR A 70 24.55 20.51 -12.74
C THR A 70 23.13 19.94 -12.68
N ASN A 71 22.13 20.69 -13.16
CA ASN A 71 20.73 20.22 -13.19
C ASN A 71 20.55 18.86 -13.86
N GLY A 72 21.25 18.62 -14.98
CA GLY A 72 21.22 17.32 -15.66
C GLY A 72 21.85 16.18 -14.84
N GLN A 73 22.89 16.48 -14.06
CA GLN A 73 23.51 15.50 -13.16
C GLN A 73 22.66 15.23 -11.92
N LEU A 74 21.92 16.24 -11.44
CA LEU A 74 20.96 16.11 -10.35
C LEU A 74 19.78 15.23 -10.76
N GLU A 75 19.24 15.43 -11.96
CA GLU A 75 18.18 14.59 -12.52
C GLU A 75 18.66 13.14 -12.76
N ALA A 76 19.88 12.97 -13.28
CA ALA A 76 20.48 11.64 -13.42
C ALA A 76 20.66 10.94 -12.06
N ARG A 77 21.05 11.69 -11.01
CA ARG A 77 21.17 11.16 -9.65
C ARG A 77 19.80 10.80 -9.07
N ARG A 78 18.78 11.65 -9.24
CA ARG A 78 17.39 11.36 -8.84
C ARG A 78 16.91 10.05 -9.46
N SER A 79 17.04 9.92 -10.78
CA SER A 79 16.68 8.72 -11.54
C SER A 79 17.44 7.47 -11.05
N SER A 80 18.74 7.59 -10.77
CA SER A 80 19.56 6.46 -10.29
C SER A 80 19.18 6.04 -8.87
N LEU A 81 18.85 6.99 -7.99
CA LEU A 81 18.38 6.70 -6.64
C LEU A 81 17.01 6.03 -6.65
N GLU A 82 16.12 6.45 -7.55
CA GLU A 82 14.81 5.84 -7.77
C GLU A 82 14.97 4.38 -8.22
N GLN A 83 15.79 4.12 -9.23
CA GLN A 83 16.09 2.75 -9.69
C GLN A 83 16.68 1.88 -8.57
N TYR A 84 17.59 2.44 -7.77
CA TYR A 84 18.16 1.74 -6.62
C TYR A 84 17.07 1.35 -5.61
N LEU A 85 16.21 2.29 -5.21
CA LEU A 85 15.13 2.02 -4.26
C LEU A 85 14.10 1.05 -4.82
N GLN A 86 13.76 1.15 -6.10
CA GLN A 86 12.90 0.19 -6.79
C GLN A 86 13.47 -1.22 -6.71
N ALA A 87 14.74 -1.41 -7.07
CA ALA A 87 15.39 -2.72 -6.97
C ALA A 87 15.42 -3.26 -5.52
N VAL A 88 15.72 -2.41 -4.54
CA VAL A 88 15.65 -2.76 -3.11
C VAL A 88 14.22 -3.18 -2.70
N GLY A 89 13.21 -2.45 -3.15
CA GLY A 89 11.80 -2.71 -2.83
C GLY A 89 11.22 -3.95 -3.52
N GLN A 90 11.83 -4.42 -4.61
CA GLN A 90 11.39 -5.62 -5.33
C GLN A 90 12.08 -6.91 -4.87
N ASP A 91 13.25 -6.84 -4.23
CA ASP A 91 13.87 -8.00 -3.56
C ASP A 91 13.21 -8.24 -2.20
N ASN A 92 12.52 -9.38 -2.05
CA ASN A 92 11.79 -9.72 -0.83
C ASN A 92 12.66 -9.80 0.43
N ARG A 93 13.95 -10.14 0.31
CA ARG A 93 14.87 -10.23 1.45
C ARG A 93 15.24 -8.84 1.94
N LEU A 94 15.55 -7.93 1.02
CA LEU A 94 15.85 -6.53 1.34
C LEU A 94 14.60 -5.81 1.84
N ALA A 95 13.48 -5.97 1.13
CA ALA A 95 12.22 -5.34 1.43
C ALA A 95 11.70 -5.70 2.84
N ARG A 96 11.92 -6.94 3.31
CA ARG A 96 11.55 -7.40 4.66
C ARG A 96 12.62 -7.16 5.73
N SER A 97 13.78 -6.65 5.37
CA SER A 97 14.85 -6.44 6.34
C SER A 97 14.43 -5.44 7.43
N ALA A 98 14.70 -5.77 8.69
CA ALA A 98 14.40 -4.89 9.82
C ALA A 98 15.03 -3.50 9.65
N HIS A 99 16.23 -3.46 9.07
CA HIS A 99 16.96 -2.22 8.79
C HIS A 99 16.22 -1.31 7.81
N LEU A 100 15.68 -1.84 6.72
CA LEU A 100 14.90 -1.04 5.78
C LEU A 100 13.58 -0.57 6.42
N GLN A 101 12.87 -1.47 7.11
CA GLN A 101 11.60 -1.13 7.78
C GLN A 101 11.79 0.00 8.81
N GLN A 102 12.79 -0.12 9.68
CA GLN A 102 13.14 0.89 10.68
C GLN A 102 13.62 2.20 10.05
N PHE A 103 14.43 2.13 8.98
CA PHE A 103 14.88 3.32 8.27
C PHE A 103 13.70 4.10 7.68
N LEU A 104 12.77 3.42 7.01
CA LEU A 104 11.61 4.05 6.39
C LEU A 104 10.67 4.66 7.45
N GLN A 105 10.46 3.96 8.55
CA GLN A 105 9.65 4.47 9.67
C GLN A 105 10.29 5.71 10.31
N ARG A 106 11.61 5.67 10.56
CA ARG A 106 12.32 6.82 11.12
C ARG A 106 12.35 8.00 10.16
N ALA A 107 12.55 7.74 8.85
CA ALA A 107 12.54 8.77 7.82
C ALA A 107 11.18 9.49 7.73
N GLN A 108 10.07 8.76 7.87
CA GLN A 108 8.73 9.34 7.91
C GLN A 108 8.56 10.27 9.12
N LEU A 109 8.99 9.83 10.31
CA LEU A 109 8.95 10.64 11.52
C LEU A 109 9.83 11.88 11.45
N ASP A 110 11.08 11.74 11.01
CA ASP A 110 12.01 12.87 10.87
C ASP A 110 11.47 13.92 9.88
N THR A 111 10.79 13.48 8.81
CA THR A 111 10.12 14.37 7.85
C THR A 111 8.96 15.13 8.52
N ALA A 112 8.08 14.42 9.23
CA ALA A 112 6.94 15.04 9.92
C ALA A 112 7.38 16.06 10.99
N LEU A 113 8.48 15.78 11.70
CA LEU A 113 9.10 16.72 12.65
C LEU A 113 9.65 17.95 11.93
N ALA A 114 10.38 17.77 10.83
CA ALA A 114 10.95 18.87 10.06
C ALA A 114 9.88 19.78 9.44
N GLU A 115 8.73 19.21 9.09
CA GLU A 115 7.57 19.94 8.55
C GLU A 115 6.67 20.56 9.65
N GLY A 116 6.96 20.31 10.93
CA GLY A 116 6.17 20.81 12.06
C GLY A 116 4.78 20.17 12.17
N GLN A 117 4.56 19.03 11.52
CA GLN A 117 3.32 18.26 11.63
C GLN A 117 3.23 17.50 12.97
N VAL A 118 4.40 17.20 13.56
CA VAL A 118 4.57 16.56 14.86
C VAL A 118 5.51 17.45 15.67
N ALA A 119 5.19 17.69 16.95
CA ALA A 119 5.98 18.58 17.80
C ALA A 119 7.21 17.88 18.37
N THR A 120 7.09 16.61 18.77
CA THR A 120 8.19 15.82 19.34
C THR A 120 8.10 14.37 18.92
N ASP A 121 9.23 13.66 18.93
CA ASP A 121 9.23 12.23 18.62
C ASP A 121 8.59 11.36 19.71
N CYS A 122 8.30 11.90 20.90
CA CYS A 122 7.64 11.21 22.00
C CYS A 122 6.15 11.58 22.13
N GLU A 123 5.60 12.26 21.12
CA GLU A 123 4.22 12.73 21.14
C GLU A 123 3.23 11.55 21.14
N GLU A 124 2.34 11.54 22.13
CA GLU A 124 1.21 10.61 22.20
C GLU A 124 -0.02 11.27 21.58
N GLN A 125 -0.76 10.48 20.81
CA GLN A 125 -1.91 10.92 20.03
C GLN A 125 -3.05 9.93 20.17
N GLN A 126 -4.22 10.32 19.67
CA GLN A 126 -5.37 9.43 19.57
C GLN A 126 -5.81 9.29 18.12
N LEU A 127 -6.09 8.05 17.72
CA LEU A 127 -6.60 7.73 16.40
C LEU A 127 -7.97 7.08 16.52
N GLU A 128 -8.91 7.58 15.73
CA GLU A 128 -10.18 6.91 15.48
C GLU A 128 -9.96 5.78 14.46
N VAL A 129 -10.26 4.55 14.87
CA VAL A 129 -10.21 3.36 14.02
C VAL A 129 -11.62 2.81 13.90
N GLN A 130 -12.09 2.67 12.66
CA GLN A 130 -13.37 2.03 12.39
C GLN A 130 -13.22 0.51 12.49
N VAL A 131 -14.17 -0.13 13.16
CA VAL A 131 -14.19 -1.56 13.44
C VAL A 131 -15.60 -2.11 13.20
N TYR A 132 -15.71 -3.37 12.77
CA TYR A 132 -16.99 -4.03 12.51
C TYR A 132 -17.53 -4.75 13.76
N THR A 133 -17.73 -4.02 14.86
CA THR A 133 -18.48 -4.54 16.03
C THR A 133 -19.97 -4.65 15.75
N ASN A 134 -20.46 -3.88 14.77
CA ASN A 134 -21.79 -3.92 14.17
C ASN A 134 -21.68 -3.67 12.64
N PRO A 135 -22.73 -3.91 11.84
CA PRO A 135 -22.65 -3.79 10.38
C PRO A 135 -22.42 -2.37 9.83
N ALA A 136 -22.83 -1.33 10.57
CA ALA A 136 -22.55 0.07 10.18
C ALA A 136 -21.09 0.46 10.49
N GLY A 137 -20.42 -0.34 11.32
CA GLY A 137 -19.13 -0.04 11.90
C GLY A 137 -19.25 0.92 13.09
N GLU A 138 -18.31 0.79 14.01
CA GLU A 138 -18.13 1.65 15.17
C GLU A 138 -16.75 2.29 15.09
N ARG A 139 -16.59 3.51 15.60
CA ARG A 139 -15.27 4.13 15.74
C ARG A 139 -14.80 3.97 17.17
N ILE A 140 -13.65 3.36 17.34
CA ILE A 140 -12.97 3.29 18.64
C ILE A 140 -11.79 4.24 18.63
N LEU A 141 -11.54 4.88 19.78
CA LEU A 141 -10.43 5.78 19.97
C LEU A 141 -9.27 5.02 20.61
N VAL A 142 -8.13 5.00 19.94
CA VAL A 142 -6.95 4.25 20.41
C VAL A 142 -5.79 5.21 20.58
N ASN A 143 -5.17 5.18 21.76
CA ASN A 143 -3.94 5.92 22.04
C ASN A 143 -2.78 5.31 21.23
N CYS A 144 -1.95 6.17 20.65
CA CYS A 144 -0.76 5.76 19.93
C CYS A 144 0.34 6.81 19.99
N SER A 145 1.58 6.33 20.07
CA SER A 145 2.76 7.17 19.86
C SER A 145 2.93 7.50 18.38
N VAL A 146 3.44 8.68 18.06
CA VAL A 146 3.86 9.03 16.69
C VAL A 146 4.95 8.09 16.14
N GLN A 147 5.72 7.43 17.01
CA GLN A 147 6.71 6.42 16.63
C GLN A 147 6.08 5.05 16.35
N GLN A 148 4.85 4.79 16.77
CA GLN A 148 4.24 3.48 16.69
C GLN A 148 3.94 3.11 15.24
N ASN A 149 4.32 1.91 14.82
CA ASN A 149 4.04 1.43 13.47
C ASN A 149 2.65 0.78 13.34
N ALA A 150 2.29 0.40 12.11
CA ALA A 150 1.01 -0.21 11.80
C ALA A 150 0.72 -1.50 12.58
N SER A 151 1.69 -2.42 12.73
CA SER A 151 1.45 -3.66 13.51
C SER A 151 1.29 -3.39 14.99
N ALA A 152 2.02 -2.42 15.55
CA ALA A 152 1.87 -2.05 16.94
C ALA A 152 0.49 -1.41 17.19
N LEU A 153 0.01 -0.52 16.31
CA LEU A 153 -1.35 0.04 16.45
C LEU A 153 -2.42 -1.05 16.28
N LEU A 154 -2.24 -1.96 15.32
CA LEU A 154 -3.13 -3.11 15.14
C LEU A 154 -3.26 -3.93 16.42
N LYS A 155 -2.15 -4.21 17.12
CA LYS A 155 -2.17 -4.89 18.42
C LYS A 155 -2.96 -4.11 19.47
N SER A 156 -2.77 -2.78 19.56
CA SER A 156 -3.55 -1.94 20.47
C SER A 156 -5.06 -2.03 20.17
N VAL A 157 -5.45 -1.87 18.89
CA VAL A 157 -6.84 -1.98 18.43
C VAL A 157 -7.44 -3.35 18.78
N CYS A 158 -6.72 -4.44 18.48
CA CYS A 158 -7.18 -5.79 18.75
C CYS A 158 -7.30 -6.08 20.25
N ARG A 159 -6.41 -5.53 21.08
CA ARG A 159 -6.47 -5.64 22.55
C ARG A 159 -7.70 -4.92 23.11
N GLU A 160 -8.01 -3.71 22.63
CA GLU A 160 -9.24 -2.99 23.01
C GLU A 160 -10.50 -3.80 22.65
N LEU A 161 -10.47 -4.50 21.51
CA LEU A 161 -11.55 -5.39 21.09
C LEU A 161 -11.56 -6.75 21.80
N GLN A 162 -10.58 -7.05 22.65
CA GLN A 162 -10.38 -8.35 23.30
C GLN A 162 -10.26 -9.50 22.29
N LEU A 163 -9.66 -9.24 21.13
CA LEU A 163 -9.33 -10.27 20.14
C LEU A 163 -8.13 -11.08 20.65
N PRO A 164 -8.19 -12.43 20.68
CA PRO A 164 -7.06 -13.27 21.05
C PRO A 164 -5.82 -12.99 20.19
N ASP A 165 -4.64 -12.97 20.83
CA ASP A 165 -3.37 -12.60 20.19
C ASP A 165 -3.04 -13.47 18.98
N GLU A 166 -3.36 -14.76 19.02
CA GLU A 166 -3.12 -15.69 17.91
C GLU A 166 -3.97 -15.39 16.66
N LEU A 167 -5.03 -14.58 16.81
CA LEU A 167 -5.93 -14.20 15.72
C LEU A 167 -5.60 -12.82 15.12
N VAL A 168 -4.77 -12.00 15.78
CA VAL A 168 -4.38 -10.66 15.30
C VAL A 168 -3.83 -10.70 13.88
N ARG A 169 -3.05 -11.73 13.54
CA ARG A 169 -2.44 -11.94 12.22
C ARG A 169 -3.40 -12.06 11.02
N PHE A 170 -4.69 -12.27 11.28
CA PHE A 170 -5.72 -12.34 10.23
C PHE A 170 -6.31 -10.97 9.89
N PHE A 171 -6.02 -9.95 10.69
CA PHE A 171 -6.51 -8.59 10.54
C PHE A 171 -5.38 -7.64 10.20
N CYS A 172 -5.74 -6.56 9.52
CA CYS A 172 -4.83 -5.48 9.17
C CYS A 172 -5.57 -4.14 9.22
N LEU A 173 -4.79 -3.06 9.33
CA LEU A 173 -5.31 -1.70 9.21
C LEU A 173 -5.26 -1.24 7.76
N PHE A 174 -6.33 -0.60 7.32
CA PHE A 174 -6.47 -0.01 6.01
C PHE A 174 -6.77 1.49 6.11
N LEU A 175 -6.30 2.26 5.15
CA LEU A 175 -6.82 3.59 4.86
C LEU A 175 -8.08 3.44 4.00
N VAL A 176 -9.14 4.11 4.41
CA VAL A 176 -10.39 4.21 3.66
C VAL A 176 -10.78 5.66 3.46
N ARG A 177 -11.47 5.94 2.35
CA ARG A 177 -12.00 7.27 2.06
C ARG A 177 -13.51 7.19 1.96
N ARG A 178 -14.19 8.11 2.63
CA ARG A 178 -15.63 8.27 2.50
C ARG A 178 -15.98 9.06 1.25
N GLN A 179 -16.78 8.48 0.37
CA GLN A 179 -17.25 9.17 -0.82
C GLN A 179 -18.31 10.21 -0.43
N ARG A 180 -18.15 11.45 -0.90
CA ARG A 180 -19.00 12.59 -0.50
C ARG A 180 -20.49 12.41 -0.87
N LYS A 181 -20.78 11.70 -1.96
CA LYS A 181 -22.13 11.56 -2.52
C LYS A 181 -22.92 10.39 -1.92
N SER A 182 -22.31 9.21 -1.86
CA SER A 182 -22.94 7.98 -1.37
C SER A 182 -22.77 7.77 0.14
N GLY A 183 -21.75 8.39 0.75
CA GLY A 183 -21.34 8.10 2.13
C GLY A 183 -20.61 6.76 2.29
N GLU A 184 -20.39 6.02 1.21
CA GLU A 184 -19.71 4.73 1.20
C GLU A 184 -18.21 4.87 1.46
N LEU A 185 -17.62 3.83 2.05
CA LEU A 185 -16.19 3.75 2.32
C LEU A 185 -15.48 2.98 1.20
N HIS A 186 -14.57 3.67 0.52
CA HIS A 186 -13.72 3.07 -0.50
C HIS A 186 -12.39 2.68 0.13
N LEU A 187 -11.92 1.48 -0.18
CA LEU A 187 -10.59 1.05 0.24
C LEU A 187 -9.55 1.84 -0.56
N VAL A 188 -8.65 2.52 0.16
CA VAL A 188 -7.52 3.24 -0.47
C VAL A 188 -6.32 2.32 -0.52
N ARG A 189 -5.91 1.78 0.64
CA ARG A 189 -4.83 0.79 0.73
C ARG A 189 -4.70 0.19 2.12
N ARG A 190 -3.92 -0.88 2.22
CA ARG A 190 -3.41 -1.41 3.48
C ARG A 190 -2.27 -0.53 4.02
N LEU A 191 -2.19 -0.37 5.34
CA LEU A 191 -1.01 0.20 5.99
C LEU A 191 0.10 -0.86 6.07
N MET A 192 1.30 -0.42 5.73
CA MET A 192 2.52 -1.21 5.78
C MET A 192 3.21 -1.05 7.13
N ASP A 193 4.02 -2.03 7.50
CA ASP A 193 4.61 -2.08 8.85
C ASP A 193 5.73 -1.06 9.10
N PHE A 194 6.27 -0.45 8.05
CA PHE A 194 7.20 0.67 8.18
C PHE A 194 6.49 2.02 8.37
N GLU A 195 5.16 2.06 8.34
CA GLU A 195 4.40 3.29 8.43
C GLU A 195 3.95 3.57 9.87
N SER A 196 4.08 4.82 10.30
CA SER A 196 3.36 5.38 11.43
C SER A 196 1.92 5.69 10.98
N PRO A 197 0.89 5.03 11.54
CA PRO A 197 -0.49 5.27 11.17
C PRO A 197 -0.94 6.71 11.39
N TYR A 198 -0.41 7.35 12.44
CA TYR A 198 -0.71 8.75 12.75
C TYR A 198 -0.21 9.67 11.64
N ILE A 199 1.09 9.61 11.34
CA ILE A 199 1.72 10.47 10.33
C ILE A 199 1.15 10.19 8.95
N THR A 200 0.92 8.92 8.63
CA THR A 200 0.30 8.51 7.38
C THR A 200 -1.10 9.13 7.23
N ARG A 201 -1.88 9.20 8.30
CA ARG A 201 -3.21 9.84 8.26
C ARG A 201 -3.12 11.35 8.01
N LEU A 202 -2.11 12.04 8.53
CA LEU A 202 -1.92 13.48 8.31
C LEU A 202 -1.73 13.84 6.83
N HIS A 203 -0.97 13.03 6.10
CA HIS A 203 -0.64 13.25 4.69
C HIS A 203 -1.77 12.87 3.72
N VAL A 204 -2.67 11.98 4.12
CA VAL A 204 -3.65 11.36 3.22
C VAL A 204 -5.07 11.78 3.59
N GLN A 205 -5.30 13.06 3.90
CA GLN A 205 -6.64 13.55 4.27
C GLN A 205 -7.51 13.89 3.04
N PRO A 206 -8.83 13.67 3.09
CA PRO A 206 -9.57 12.97 4.15
C PRO A 206 -9.50 11.45 3.96
N CYS A 207 -8.93 10.74 4.94
CA CYS A 207 -9.00 9.28 5.07
C CYS A 207 -9.20 8.88 6.54
N GLU A 208 -9.88 7.75 6.74
CA GLU A 208 -10.14 7.11 8.01
C GLU A 208 -9.33 5.80 8.08
N LEU A 209 -9.09 5.29 9.30
CA LEU A 209 -8.50 3.97 9.51
C LEU A 209 -9.61 2.93 9.67
N LEU A 210 -9.44 1.75 9.08
CA LEU A 210 -10.39 0.65 9.15
C LEU A 210 -9.68 -0.67 9.47
N LEU A 211 -10.18 -1.40 10.46
CA LEU A 211 -9.79 -2.78 10.72
C LEU A 211 -10.56 -3.73 9.81
N ARG A 212 -9.86 -4.55 9.03
CA ARG A 212 -10.47 -5.63 8.22
C ARG A 212 -9.62 -6.89 8.24
N THR A 213 -10.22 -8.01 7.86
CA THR A 213 -9.46 -9.21 7.49
C THR A 213 -8.49 -8.90 6.33
N CYS A 214 -7.34 -9.57 6.29
CA CYS A 214 -6.30 -9.33 5.28
C CYS A 214 -5.74 -10.59 4.62
N TYR A 215 -6.57 -11.62 4.53
CA TYR A 215 -6.30 -12.83 3.77
C TYR A 215 -7.25 -12.96 2.59
N TRP A 216 -6.81 -13.68 1.55
CA TRP A 216 -7.54 -13.84 0.29
C TRP A 216 -8.23 -15.19 0.16
N ASP A 217 -7.86 -16.13 1.03
CA ASP A 217 -8.42 -17.48 1.06
C ASP A 217 -9.53 -17.58 2.11
N SER A 218 -10.77 -17.64 1.64
CA SER A 218 -11.96 -17.76 2.49
C SER A 218 -11.96 -19.00 3.39
N SER A 219 -11.17 -20.04 3.08
CA SER A 219 -11.06 -21.20 3.98
C SER A 219 -10.45 -20.85 5.35
N ARG A 220 -9.76 -19.71 5.46
CA ARG A 220 -9.20 -19.24 6.74
C ARG A 220 -10.25 -18.72 7.72
N ASP A 221 -11.48 -18.44 7.28
CA ASP A 221 -12.57 -18.06 8.16
C ASP A 221 -12.79 -19.09 9.28
N ALA A 222 -12.55 -20.37 9.00
CA ALA A 222 -12.65 -21.45 9.97
C ALA A 222 -11.71 -21.26 11.18
N LYS A 223 -10.58 -20.55 11.01
CA LYS A 223 -9.67 -20.22 12.12
C LYS A 223 -10.22 -19.09 13.01
N LEU A 224 -11.18 -18.30 12.54
CA LEU A 224 -11.81 -17.21 13.29
C LEU A 224 -13.10 -17.63 14.00
N THR A 225 -13.84 -18.61 13.47
CA THR A 225 -15.17 -19.00 13.97
C THR A 225 -15.20 -19.52 15.42
N GLY A 226 -14.07 -19.95 15.96
CA GLY A 226 -13.93 -20.41 17.34
C GLY A 226 -13.98 -19.28 18.37
N SER A 227 -13.56 -18.07 18.01
CA SER A 227 -13.60 -16.89 18.88
C SER A 227 -14.87 -16.09 18.64
N LYS A 228 -15.62 -15.80 19.70
CA LYS A 228 -16.85 -14.98 19.62
C LYS A 228 -16.55 -13.57 19.08
N VAL A 229 -15.45 -12.96 19.51
CA VAL A 229 -15.02 -11.63 19.05
C VAL A 229 -14.64 -11.68 17.57
N ALA A 230 -13.82 -12.63 17.17
CA ALA A 230 -13.37 -12.75 15.78
C ALA A 230 -14.53 -13.07 14.83
N LEU A 231 -15.43 -13.99 15.23
CA LEU A 231 -16.64 -14.28 14.49
C LEU A 231 -17.53 -13.04 14.37
N ASN A 232 -17.69 -12.24 15.42
CA ASN A 232 -18.47 -11.02 15.37
C ASN A 232 -17.87 -9.99 14.38
N LEU A 233 -16.55 -9.78 14.43
CA LEU A 233 -15.87 -8.87 13.50
C LEU A 233 -16.02 -9.33 12.04
N LEU A 234 -15.80 -10.62 11.77
CA LEU A 234 -15.95 -11.20 10.44
C LEU A 234 -17.41 -11.10 9.96
N TYR A 235 -18.36 -11.53 10.78
CA TYR A 235 -19.78 -11.52 10.47
C TYR A 235 -20.28 -10.12 10.11
N ASN A 236 -19.99 -9.11 10.94
CA ASN A 236 -20.45 -7.75 10.68
C ASN A 236 -19.76 -7.12 9.47
N GLN A 237 -18.47 -7.44 9.23
CA GLN A 237 -17.79 -7.06 7.99
C GLN A 237 -18.50 -7.66 6.78
N THR A 238 -18.87 -8.95 6.85
CA THR A 238 -19.59 -9.63 5.76
C THR A 238 -20.99 -9.07 5.54
N VAL A 239 -21.74 -8.77 6.60
CA VAL A 239 -23.05 -8.10 6.46
C VAL A 239 -22.89 -6.74 5.78
N ALA A 240 -21.86 -5.97 6.13
CA ALA A 240 -21.56 -4.71 5.47
C ALA A 240 -21.23 -4.90 3.98
N ASP A 241 -20.43 -5.92 3.64
CA ASP A 241 -20.07 -6.22 2.25
C ASP A 241 -21.29 -6.72 1.43
N VAL A 242 -22.20 -7.48 2.03
CA VAL A 242 -23.48 -7.88 1.41
C VAL A 242 -24.37 -6.65 1.17
N ASN A 243 -24.47 -5.74 2.14
CA ASN A 243 -25.27 -4.51 2.00
C ASN A 243 -24.71 -3.55 0.93
N ARG A 244 -23.42 -3.66 0.61
CA ARG A 244 -22.77 -2.93 -0.50
C ARG A 244 -22.85 -3.67 -1.83
N GLU A 245 -23.54 -4.80 -1.88
CA GLU A 245 -23.65 -5.65 -3.07
C GLU A 245 -22.30 -6.21 -3.57
N TRP A 246 -21.31 -6.33 -2.68
CA TRP A 246 -20.01 -6.92 -3.02
C TRP A 246 -20.10 -8.44 -3.17
N VAL A 247 -21.05 -9.06 -2.47
CA VAL A 247 -21.40 -10.47 -2.57
C VAL A 247 -22.64 -10.59 -3.44
N VAL A 248 -22.59 -11.45 -4.46
CA VAL A 248 -23.70 -11.61 -5.41
C VAL A 248 -24.72 -12.59 -4.84
N ILE A 249 -25.93 -12.10 -4.57
CA ILE A 249 -27.07 -12.95 -4.19
C ILE A 249 -27.68 -13.52 -5.47
N CYS A 250 -27.62 -14.84 -5.65
CA CYS A 250 -28.02 -15.50 -6.89
C CYS A 250 -29.55 -15.64 -7.00
N THR A 251 -30.23 -15.80 -5.86
CA THR A 251 -31.67 -16.02 -5.80
C THR A 251 -32.35 -15.15 -4.74
N PRO A 252 -33.61 -14.75 -4.96
CA PRO A 252 -34.40 -14.09 -3.91
C PRO A 252 -34.57 -14.95 -2.64
N GLY A 253 -34.47 -16.28 -2.78
CA GLY A 253 -34.52 -17.23 -1.66
C GLY A 253 -33.33 -17.06 -0.71
N GLU A 254 -32.11 -17.04 -1.24
CA GLU A 254 -30.89 -16.80 -0.45
C GLU A 254 -30.93 -15.43 0.23
N GLY A 255 -31.37 -14.39 -0.47
CA GLY A 255 -31.51 -13.04 0.12
C GLY A 255 -32.48 -13.01 1.31
N ARG A 256 -33.63 -13.68 1.20
CA ARG A 256 -34.58 -13.81 2.32
C ARG A 256 -34.00 -14.62 3.48
N GLN A 257 -33.26 -15.69 3.19
CA GLN A 257 -32.65 -16.52 4.21
C GLN A 257 -31.55 -15.76 4.97
N LEU A 258 -30.67 -15.05 4.26
CA LEU A 258 -29.66 -14.18 4.87
C LEU A 258 -30.30 -13.12 5.77
N ASN A 259 -31.34 -12.44 5.28
CA ASN A 259 -32.07 -11.45 6.07
C ASN A 259 -32.69 -12.07 7.34
N SER A 260 -33.32 -13.25 7.21
CA SER A 260 -33.89 -13.97 8.35
C SER A 260 -32.83 -14.34 9.39
N LEU A 261 -31.70 -14.89 8.96
CA LEU A 261 -30.58 -15.26 9.83
C LEU A 261 -29.98 -14.02 10.54
N GLN A 262 -29.89 -12.90 9.83
CA GLN A 262 -29.41 -11.63 10.38
C GLN A 262 -30.37 -11.11 11.46
N MET A 263 -31.68 -11.09 11.20
CA MET A 263 -32.70 -10.66 12.16
C MET A 263 -32.76 -11.55 13.41
N GLN A 264 -32.39 -12.82 13.28
CA GLN A 264 -32.31 -13.78 14.39
C GLN A 264 -30.95 -13.77 15.11
N GLY A 265 -29.96 -13.00 14.64
CA GLY A 265 -28.61 -12.99 15.21
C GLY A 265 -27.83 -14.30 15.03
N ARG A 266 -28.19 -15.14 14.05
CA ARG A 266 -27.58 -16.46 13.80
C ARG A 266 -26.32 -16.34 12.96
N ALA A 267 -25.30 -15.70 13.53
CA ALA A 267 -24.07 -15.33 12.81
C ALA A 267 -23.37 -16.53 12.15
N ARG A 268 -23.26 -17.69 12.83
CA ARG A 268 -22.58 -18.87 12.26
C ARG A 268 -23.25 -19.37 10.99
N GLU A 269 -24.56 -19.55 11.03
CA GLU A 269 -25.33 -20.05 9.89
C GLU A 269 -25.40 -19.03 8.75
N TYR A 270 -25.43 -17.73 9.09
CA TYR A 270 -25.27 -16.68 8.09
C TYR A 270 -23.92 -16.83 7.38
N MET A 271 -22.84 -17.04 8.13
CA MET A 271 -21.51 -17.26 7.56
C MET A 271 -21.43 -18.57 6.76
N ASP A 272 -22.12 -19.63 7.16
CA ASP A 272 -22.16 -20.89 6.41
C ASP A 272 -22.85 -20.74 5.06
N LEU A 273 -23.92 -19.94 4.99
CA LEU A 273 -24.64 -19.64 3.76
C LEU A 273 -23.85 -18.68 2.86
N VAL A 274 -23.41 -17.54 3.38
CA VAL A 274 -22.81 -16.46 2.58
C VAL A 274 -21.47 -16.87 1.94
N ARG A 275 -20.70 -17.77 2.58
CA ARG A 275 -19.43 -18.29 2.04
C ARG A 275 -19.61 -19.09 0.75
N GLN A 276 -20.81 -19.57 0.46
CA GLN A 276 -21.14 -20.31 -0.75
C GLN A 276 -21.53 -19.38 -1.92
N LEU A 277 -21.73 -18.08 -1.64
CA LEU A 277 -22.17 -17.12 -2.64
C LEU A 277 -21.00 -16.57 -3.48
N PRO A 278 -21.23 -16.25 -4.76
CA PRO A 278 -20.20 -15.67 -5.60
C PRO A 278 -19.69 -14.33 -5.07
N SER A 279 -18.41 -14.06 -5.31
CA SER A 279 -17.69 -12.86 -4.87
C SER A 279 -17.50 -12.72 -3.35
N TYR A 280 -17.93 -13.69 -2.54
CA TYR A 280 -17.54 -13.72 -1.13
C TYR A 280 -16.01 -13.70 -1.00
N GLY A 281 -15.50 -12.85 -0.10
CA GLY A 281 -14.06 -12.65 0.11
C GLY A 281 -13.36 -11.84 -0.99
N CYS A 282 -14.08 -11.33 -1.99
CA CYS A 282 -13.53 -10.42 -2.98
C CYS A 282 -13.64 -8.96 -2.52
N LEU A 283 -12.63 -8.16 -2.85
CA LEU A 283 -12.72 -6.71 -2.81
C LEU A 283 -13.35 -6.19 -4.10
N GLN A 284 -14.28 -5.25 -3.98
CA GLN A 284 -14.83 -4.51 -5.12
C GLN A 284 -14.11 -3.17 -5.25
N PHE A 285 -13.93 -2.76 -6.50
CA PHE A 285 -13.32 -1.49 -6.89
C PHE A 285 -14.30 -0.70 -7.74
N ASP A 286 -13.98 0.57 -7.93
CA ASP A 286 -14.78 1.47 -8.75
C ASP A 286 -14.77 1.04 -10.22
N GLU A 287 -15.79 1.49 -10.94
CA GLU A 287 -15.88 1.28 -12.38
C GLU A 287 -14.65 1.88 -13.07
N ALA A 288 -14.02 1.08 -13.92
CA ALA A 288 -12.78 1.40 -14.59
C ALA A 288 -12.93 1.19 -16.10
N GLN A 289 -12.18 1.97 -16.88
CA GLN A 289 -12.08 1.79 -18.32
C GLN A 289 -11.03 0.71 -18.62
N VAL A 290 -11.45 -0.32 -19.34
CA VAL A 290 -10.62 -1.49 -19.67
C VAL A 290 -10.59 -1.75 -21.18
N ASP A 291 -9.52 -2.36 -21.66
CA ASP A 291 -9.35 -2.70 -23.09
C ASP A 291 -9.86 -4.09 -23.48
N TYR A 292 -10.63 -4.73 -22.59
CA TYR A 292 -11.18 -6.07 -22.75
C TYR A 292 -12.67 -6.12 -22.36
N PRO A 293 -13.54 -6.82 -23.12
CA PRO A 293 -13.24 -7.55 -24.36
C PRO A 293 -13.00 -6.64 -25.57
N GLU A 294 -13.51 -5.41 -25.52
CA GLU A 294 -13.32 -4.35 -26.52
C GLU A 294 -12.61 -3.16 -25.87
N PRO A 295 -11.88 -2.33 -26.65
CA PRO A 295 -11.35 -1.07 -26.15
C PRO A 295 -12.42 -0.23 -25.47
N ASP A 296 -12.00 0.54 -24.46
CA ASP A 296 -12.85 1.52 -23.76
C ASP A 296 -14.10 0.93 -23.12
N THR A 297 -14.08 -0.36 -22.80
CA THR A 297 -15.16 -1.02 -22.05
C THR A 297 -15.17 -0.50 -20.61
N MET A 298 -16.34 -0.12 -20.09
CA MET A 298 -16.49 0.20 -18.67
C MET A 298 -16.81 -1.07 -17.88
N ALA A 299 -16.03 -1.33 -16.83
CA ALA A 299 -16.15 -2.55 -16.02
C ALA A 299 -16.02 -2.25 -14.53
N LEU A 300 -16.89 -2.85 -13.72
CA LEU A 300 -16.64 -3.00 -12.28
C LEU A 300 -15.57 -4.07 -12.09
N ILE A 301 -14.56 -3.75 -11.27
CA ILE A 301 -13.43 -4.64 -11.03
C ILE A 301 -13.60 -5.29 -9.66
N SER A 302 -13.41 -6.60 -9.59
CA SER A 302 -13.32 -7.31 -8.32
C SER A 302 -12.06 -8.16 -8.27
N ILE A 303 -11.44 -8.25 -7.10
CA ILE A 303 -10.22 -9.03 -6.89
C ILE A 303 -10.39 -9.88 -5.65
N GLY A 304 -10.15 -11.18 -5.79
CA GLY A 304 -10.28 -12.17 -4.72
C GLY A 304 -10.47 -13.57 -5.28
N ASN A 305 -10.54 -14.59 -4.43
CA ASN A 305 -10.72 -15.98 -4.88
C ASN A 305 -9.72 -16.44 -5.96
N LYS A 306 -8.47 -15.91 -5.90
CA LYS A 306 -7.38 -16.17 -6.87
C LYS A 306 -7.67 -15.65 -8.28
N GLU A 307 -8.58 -14.69 -8.41
CA GLU A 307 -9.06 -14.16 -9.67
C GLU A 307 -9.17 -12.62 -9.61
N LEU A 308 -8.98 -11.98 -10.76
CA LEU A 308 -9.46 -10.63 -11.04
C LEU A 308 -10.67 -10.79 -11.97
N ALA A 309 -11.82 -10.22 -11.63
CA ALA A 309 -13.00 -10.29 -12.47
C ALA A 309 -13.44 -8.90 -12.96
N LEU A 310 -13.83 -8.85 -14.23
CA LEU A 310 -14.41 -7.69 -14.91
C LEU A 310 -15.90 -7.94 -15.07
N ARG A 311 -16.74 -7.09 -14.47
CA ARG A 311 -18.19 -7.12 -14.64
C ARG A 311 -18.64 -5.95 -15.51
N THR A 312 -19.20 -6.27 -16.67
CA THR A 312 -19.60 -5.29 -17.70
C THR A 312 -21.07 -5.45 -18.04
N ALA A 313 -21.78 -4.35 -18.28
CA ALA A 313 -23.15 -4.38 -18.79
C ALA A 313 -23.16 -4.17 -20.32
N ARG A 314 -23.90 -5.02 -21.06
CA ARG A 314 -24.20 -4.82 -22.49
C ARG A 314 -25.71 -4.86 -22.68
N GLY A 315 -26.34 -3.69 -22.72
CA GLY A 315 -27.79 -3.57 -22.64
C GLY A 315 -28.29 -4.07 -21.28
N VAL A 316 -29.23 -5.03 -21.29
CA VAL A 316 -29.81 -5.62 -20.07
C VAL A 316 -28.95 -6.79 -19.52
N LYS A 317 -27.98 -7.28 -20.30
CA LYS A 317 -27.17 -8.44 -19.93
C LYS A 317 -25.90 -8.01 -19.21
N ILE A 318 -25.62 -8.65 -18.08
CA ILE A 318 -24.37 -8.50 -17.34
C ILE A 318 -23.45 -9.66 -17.70
N TYR A 319 -22.20 -9.35 -18.03
CA TYR A 319 -21.14 -10.32 -18.32
C TYR A 319 -20.05 -10.21 -17.26
N GLU A 320 -19.54 -11.36 -16.81
CA GLU A 320 -18.42 -11.45 -15.88
C GLU A 320 -17.28 -12.23 -16.53
N THR A 321 -16.13 -11.57 -16.73
CA THR A 321 -14.92 -12.21 -17.22
C THR A 321 -13.94 -12.39 -16.07
N LYS A 322 -13.45 -13.60 -15.86
CA LYS A 322 -12.54 -13.95 -14.75
C LYS A 322 -11.15 -14.27 -15.25
N PHE A 323 -10.15 -13.60 -14.67
CA PHE A 323 -8.74 -13.77 -14.93
C PHE A 323 -8.08 -14.44 -13.74
N ARG A 324 -7.72 -15.71 -13.88
CA ARG A 324 -7.00 -16.43 -12.82
C ARG A 324 -5.62 -15.84 -12.65
N VAL A 325 -5.23 -15.57 -11.41
CA VAL A 325 -3.89 -15.07 -11.08
C VAL A 325 -2.81 -16.05 -11.55
N THR A 326 -3.10 -17.35 -11.51
CA THR A 326 -2.23 -18.39 -12.07
C THR A 326 -2.12 -18.33 -13.60
N ARG A 327 -2.86 -17.51 -14.33
CA ARG A 327 -2.67 -17.34 -15.78
C ARG A 327 -2.08 -15.99 -16.14
N MET A 328 -1.69 -15.21 -15.13
CA MET A 328 -0.95 -13.96 -15.30
C MET A 328 0.55 -14.27 -15.28
N ARG A 329 1.26 -13.88 -16.34
CA ARG A 329 2.74 -14.01 -16.40
C ARG A 329 3.38 -12.92 -15.57
N SER A 330 2.95 -11.70 -15.83
CA SER A 330 3.44 -10.49 -15.19
C SER A 330 2.36 -9.41 -15.18
N TRP A 331 2.52 -8.41 -14.32
CA TRP A 331 1.72 -7.19 -14.36
C TRP A 331 2.57 -5.97 -14.06
N ARG A 332 2.06 -4.79 -14.40
CA ARG A 332 2.73 -3.52 -14.16
C ARG A 332 1.75 -2.42 -13.81
N VAL A 333 2.23 -1.46 -13.02
CA VAL A 333 1.53 -0.20 -12.78
C VAL A 333 2.29 0.91 -13.48
N SER A 334 1.55 1.75 -14.22
CA SER A 334 2.08 2.91 -14.92
C SER A 334 1.41 4.17 -14.40
N VAL A 335 2.21 5.23 -14.19
CA VAL A 335 1.71 6.58 -13.85
C VAL A 335 2.01 7.52 -15.01
N THR A 336 0.98 8.17 -15.54
CA THR A 336 1.13 9.22 -16.54
C THR A 336 0.81 10.57 -15.90
N HIS A 337 1.81 11.45 -15.82
CA HIS A 337 1.62 12.84 -15.43
C HIS A 337 1.34 13.67 -16.68
N ILE A 338 0.21 14.37 -16.73
CA ILE A 338 -0.11 15.28 -17.85
C ILE A 338 0.60 16.62 -17.64
N THR A 339 1.93 16.61 -17.70
CA THR A 339 2.81 17.79 -17.79
C THR A 339 2.77 18.80 -16.61
N LEU A 340 3.75 19.72 -16.62
CA LEU A 340 4.12 20.61 -15.51
C LEU A 340 3.02 21.62 -15.10
N GLU A 341 2.08 21.94 -16.00
CA GLU A 341 1.00 22.90 -15.74
C GLU A 341 -0.19 22.27 -15.01
N SER A 342 -0.24 20.93 -14.88
CA SER A 342 -1.38 20.22 -14.29
C SER A 342 -1.10 19.66 -12.88
N ARG A 343 -0.47 20.45 -11.99
CA ARG A 343 -0.40 20.08 -10.55
C ARG A 343 -1.79 19.83 -9.91
N LEU A 344 -2.87 20.15 -10.62
CA LEU A 344 -4.26 20.01 -10.20
C LEU A 344 -5.05 18.90 -10.94
N GLU A 345 -4.51 18.27 -11.99
CA GLU A 345 -5.22 17.21 -12.72
C GLU A 345 -4.84 15.81 -12.22
N PRO A 346 -5.81 14.87 -12.12
CA PRO A 346 -5.57 13.56 -11.55
C PRO A 346 -4.53 12.78 -12.35
N THR A 347 -3.56 12.19 -11.64
CA THR A 347 -2.59 11.25 -12.21
C THR A 347 -3.33 10.09 -12.86
N HIS A 348 -3.13 9.86 -14.16
CA HIS A 348 -3.68 8.70 -14.83
C HIS A 348 -2.91 7.46 -14.40
N LEU A 349 -3.55 6.64 -13.56
CA LEU A 349 -3.03 5.37 -13.09
C LEU A 349 -3.59 4.22 -13.93
N GLN A 350 -2.70 3.30 -14.28
CA GLN A 350 -3.04 2.15 -15.10
C GLN A 350 -2.42 0.88 -14.54
N LEU A 351 -3.23 -0.18 -14.39
CA LEU A 351 -2.77 -1.53 -14.17
C LEU A 351 -2.84 -2.26 -15.51
N ALA A 352 -1.73 -2.86 -15.94
CA ALA A 352 -1.72 -3.76 -17.09
C ALA A 352 -1.20 -5.12 -16.66
N PHE A 353 -1.80 -6.21 -17.14
CA PHE A 353 -1.34 -7.58 -16.86
C PHE A 353 -1.29 -8.41 -18.14
N GLU A 354 -0.27 -9.25 -18.25
CA GLU A 354 -0.06 -10.16 -19.35
C GLU A 354 -0.73 -11.50 -19.03
N TYR A 355 -1.80 -11.81 -19.76
CA TYR A 355 -2.65 -12.95 -19.50
C TYR A 355 -2.57 -14.01 -20.60
N LEU A 356 -2.45 -15.26 -20.19
CA LEU A 356 -2.53 -16.39 -21.11
C LEU A 356 -4.00 -16.64 -21.50
N ILE A 357 -4.42 -16.16 -22.66
CA ILE A 357 -5.79 -16.33 -23.17
C ILE A 357 -5.98 -17.75 -23.74
N GLY A 358 -5.01 -18.21 -24.52
CA GLY A 358 -5.02 -19.50 -25.21
C GLY A 358 -3.68 -20.22 -25.06
N LYS A 359 -3.57 -21.42 -25.64
CA LYS A 359 -2.29 -22.14 -25.69
C LYS A 359 -1.25 -21.27 -26.39
N GLN A 360 -0.17 -20.90 -25.70
CA GLN A 360 0.89 -20.05 -26.24
C GLN A 360 0.42 -18.66 -26.72
N THR A 361 -0.73 -18.16 -26.24
CA THR A 361 -1.25 -16.84 -26.64
C THR A 361 -1.36 -15.95 -25.42
N LEU A 362 -0.36 -15.08 -25.26
CA LEU A 362 -0.32 -14.03 -24.25
C LEU A 362 -0.91 -12.74 -24.82
N ARG A 363 -1.70 -12.04 -24.00
CA ARG A 363 -2.25 -10.73 -24.33
C ARG A 363 -2.17 -9.83 -23.12
N TRP A 364 -1.78 -8.58 -23.34
CA TRP A 364 -1.90 -7.53 -22.34
C TRP A 364 -3.35 -7.08 -22.23
N ILE A 365 -3.82 -7.00 -20.99
CA ILE A 365 -5.10 -6.40 -20.62
C ILE A 365 -4.80 -5.22 -19.71
N THR A 366 -5.48 -4.12 -19.96
CA THR A 366 -5.18 -2.82 -19.40
C THR A 366 -6.42 -2.26 -18.71
N ILE A 367 -6.24 -1.79 -17.48
CA ILE A 367 -7.26 -1.20 -16.62
C ILE A 367 -6.80 0.22 -16.25
N ASN A 368 -7.53 1.23 -16.71
CA ASN A 368 -7.33 2.62 -16.32
C ASN A 368 -8.20 2.89 -15.09
N SER A 369 -7.56 3.10 -13.94
CA SER A 369 -8.24 3.29 -12.66
C SER A 369 -7.34 4.00 -11.66
N ASP A 370 -7.89 4.96 -10.92
CA ASP A 370 -7.20 5.61 -9.80
C ASP A 370 -6.84 4.63 -8.67
N GLN A 371 -7.45 3.43 -8.66
CA GLN A 371 -7.17 2.36 -7.71
C GLN A 371 -6.18 1.31 -8.26
N ALA A 372 -5.55 1.53 -9.42
CA ALA A 372 -4.65 0.56 -10.05
C ALA A 372 -3.49 0.11 -9.16
N MET A 373 -2.95 1.01 -8.32
CA MET A 373 -1.90 0.67 -7.36
C MET A 373 -2.41 -0.32 -6.31
N LEU A 374 -3.62 -0.10 -5.77
CA LEU A 374 -4.24 -1.01 -4.81
C LEU A 374 -4.48 -2.37 -5.46
N MET A 375 -5.02 -2.39 -6.69
CA MET A 375 -5.24 -3.63 -7.44
C MET A 375 -3.94 -4.45 -7.60
N SER A 376 -2.83 -3.79 -7.95
CA SER A 376 -1.51 -4.45 -8.05
C SER A 376 -1.05 -5.06 -6.73
N VAL A 377 -1.20 -4.32 -5.62
CA VAL A 377 -0.85 -4.81 -4.28
C VAL A 377 -1.73 -6.00 -3.88
N CYS A 378 -3.00 -5.99 -4.25
CA CYS A 378 -3.93 -7.10 -4.03
C CYS A 378 -3.51 -8.36 -4.80
N LEU A 379 -3.17 -8.23 -6.09
CA LEU A 379 -2.65 -9.33 -6.90
C LEU A 379 -1.37 -9.93 -6.31
N GLN A 380 -0.41 -9.09 -5.93
CA GLN A 380 0.83 -9.55 -5.30
C GLN A 380 0.56 -10.28 -3.97
N ALA A 381 -0.33 -9.74 -3.14
CA ALA A 381 -0.68 -10.37 -1.86
C ALA A 381 -1.36 -11.74 -2.04
N MET A 382 -2.20 -11.91 -3.07
CA MET A 382 -2.76 -13.20 -3.44
C MET A 382 -1.68 -14.19 -3.90
N VAL A 383 -0.74 -13.76 -4.74
CA VAL A 383 0.37 -14.61 -5.21
C VAL A 383 1.23 -15.07 -4.02
N ASP A 384 1.59 -14.15 -3.13
CA ASP A 384 2.39 -14.46 -1.94
C ASP A 384 1.69 -15.48 -1.04
N GLU A 385 0.36 -15.41 -0.93
CA GLU A 385 -0.44 -16.35 -0.18
C GLU A 385 -0.50 -17.75 -0.84
N LEU A 386 -0.59 -17.80 -2.18
CA LEU A 386 -0.57 -19.05 -2.94
C LEU A 386 0.79 -19.76 -2.84
N LEU A 387 1.89 -19.00 -2.87
CA LEU A 387 3.25 -19.53 -2.71
C LEU A 387 3.48 -20.16 -1.34
N GLN A 388 2.93 -19.58 -0.28
CA GLN A 388 3.02 -20.13 1.08
C GLN A 388 2.31 -21.48 1.21
N ARG A 389 1.19 -21.69 0.51
CA ARG A 389 0.48 -22.99 0.48
C ARG A 389 1.30 -24.08 -0.24
N GLY A 390 1.90 -23.75 -1.39
CA GLY A 390 2.69 -24.71 -2.18
C GLY A 390 3.96 -25.18 -1.48
N ALA A 391 4.59 -24.33 -0.65
CA ALA A 391 5.74 -24.72 0.17
C ALA A 391 5.35 -25.65 1.33
N GLY A 392 4.13 -25.56 1.84
CA GLY A 392 3.63 -26.37 2.96
C GLY A 392 3.10 -27.75 2.57
N SER A 393 2.70 -27.98 1.31
CA SER A 393 2.14 -29.28 0.88
C SER A 393 3.15 -30.44 0.82
N GLY A 394 4.42 -30.21 1.20
CA GLY A 394 5.46 -31.24 1.32
C GLY A 394 5.76 -31.69 2.75
N LYS A 395 5.08 -31.17 3.78
CA LYS A 395 5.23 -31.65 5.16
C LYS A 395 3.86 -31.98 5.74
N ASP A 396 3.77 -33.18 6.28
CA ASP A 396 2.56 -33.79 6.80
C ASP A 396 1.71 -32.86 7.68
N GLN A 397 0.40 -33.02 7.53
CA GLN A 397 -0.63 -32.37 8.32
C GLN A 397 -0.49 -32.82 9.79
N ASN A 398 0.29 -32.09 10.60
CA ASN A 398 0.09 -31.86 12.05
C ASN A 398 1.20 -31.08 12.79
N SER A 399 2.01 -30.26 12.10
CA SER A 399 2.94 -29.37 12.81
C SER A 399 2.92 -27.95 12.22
N ASP A 400 1.92 -27.16 12.62
CA ASP A 400 1.98 -25.68 12.60
C ASP A 400 2.77 -25.18 13.84
N GLU A 401 3.80 -25.92 14.27
CA GLU A 401 4.74 -25.52 15.32
C GLU A 401 5.85 -24.67 14.70
N GLU A 402 5.86 -23.41 15.11
CA GLU A 402 7.07 -22.61 15.37
C GLU A 402 8.07 -22.45 14.23
N GLN A 403 7.84 -21.41 13.42
CA GLN A 403 8.92 -20.68 12.79
C GLN A 403 9.08 -19.31 13.46
N GLU A 404 9.33 -19.32 14.78
CA GLU A 404 9.99 -18.23 15.49
C GLU A 404 11.48 -18.27 15.09
N GLN A 405 11.81 -17.74 13.92
CA GLN A 405 13.20 -17.46 13.59
C GLN A 405 13.63 -16.19 14.33
N ASN A 406 14.34 -16.42 15.43
CA ASN A 406 15.20 -15.49 16.14
C ASN A 406 14.61 -14.09 16.31
N ALA A 407 13.73 -13.98 17.32
CA ALA A 407 13.78 -12.83 18.19
C ALA A 407 15.20 -12.76 18.77
N VAL A 408 16.10 -12.08 18.05
CA VAL A 408 17.24 -11.44 18.69
C VAL A 408 16.58 -10.57 19.74
N THR A 409 16.74 -10.98 21.00
CA THR A 409 16.46 -10.24 22.22
C THR A 409 17.01 -8.83 22.07
N SER A 410 16.22 -7.99 21.44
CA SER A 410 16.36 -6.55 21.51
C SER A 410 15.58 -6.22 22.75
N SER A 411 16.24 -6.47 23.89
CA SER A 411 15.91 -5.82 25.14
C SER A 411 15.51 -4.38 24.81
N SER A 412 14.34 -4.01 25.29
CA SER A 412 13.88 -2.64 25.44
C SER A 412 14.96 -1.84 26.17
N SER A 413 15.91 -1.32 25.41
CA SER A 413 16.77 -0.22 25.79
C SER A 413 16.64 0.77 24.67
N THR A 414 15.57 1.57 24.78
CA THR A 414 15.42 2.87 24.15
C THR A 414 16.78 3.57 24.22
N PRO A 415 17.46 3.89 23.11
CA PRO A 415 18.66 4.68 23.19
C PRO A 415 18.22 6.08 23.62
N SER A 416 18.47 6.40 24.89
CA SER A 416 18.49 7.77 25.38
C SER A 416 19.36 8.59 24.44
N SER A 417 18.71 9.49 23.70
CA SER A 417 19.37 10.49 22.88
C SER A 417 20.25 11.35 23.77
N THR A 418 21.55 11.06 23.79
CA THR A 418 22.55 12.04 24.19
C THR A 418 22.44 13.21 23.23
N CYS A 419 21.85 14.31 23.73
CA CYS A 419 21.87 15.63 23.11
C CYS A 419 23.28 15.94 22.64
N SER A 420 23.49 15.89 21.33
CA SER A 420 24.66 16.51 20.72
C SER A 420 24.35 17.99 20.62
N THR A 421 24.77 18.73 21.65
CA THR A 421 24.76 20.18 21.72
C THR A 421 25.50 20.73 20.50
N SER A 422 24.77 21.19 19.49
CA SER A 422 25.33 22.05 18.44
C SER A 422 25.49 23.44 19.03
N THR A 423 26.74 23.81 19.28
CA THR A 423 27.20 25.11 19.73
C THR A 423 26.72 26.18 18.75
N TRP A 424 25.68 26.92 19.12
CA TRP A 424 25.36 28.18 18.44
C TRP A 424 26.33 29.25 18.91
N ALA A 425 27.18 29.67 17.97
CA ALA A 425 28.06 30.80 18.12
C ALA A 425 27.24 32.04 18.47
N SER A 426 27.59 32.63 19.60
CA SER A 426 27.09 33.88 20.11
C SER A 426 27.49 35.02 19.16
N SER A 427 26.51 35.72 18.61
CA SER A 427 26.69 37.09 18.17
C SER A 427 25.66 37.96 18.88
N THR A 428 26.14 38.60 19.94
CA THR A 428 25.56 39.75 20.61
C THR A 428 25.20 40.85 19.61
N CYS A 429 23.95 41.31 19.62
CA CYS A 429 23.59 42.70 19.34
C CYS A 429 22.30 43.08 20.07
N SER A 430 22.36 44.27 20.63
CA SER A 430 21.54 44.87 21.67
C SER A 430 20.13 45.30 21.22
N THR A 431 19.18 45.10 22.13
CA THR A 431 18.16 46.06 22.62
C THR A 431 17.48 47.02 21.63
N SER A 432 16.19 46.76 21.32
CA SER A 432 15.10 47.73 21.52
C SER A 432 13.71 47.07 21.43
N THR A 433 12.80 47.65 22.19
CA THR A 433 11.44 47.26 22.60
C THR A 433 10.35 47.34 21.50
N ALA A 434 9.47 46.32 21.45
CA ALA A 434 7.98 46.30 21.28
C ALA A 434 7.28 47.10 20.13
N PRO A 435 6.03 46.78 19.73
CA PRO A 435 5.33 45.48 19.64
C PRO A 435 4.55 45.23 18.30
N THR A 436 4.13 43.96 18.11
CA THR A 436 2.87 43.46 17.49
C THR A 436 2.49 43.65 16.01
N THR A 437 2.32 42.48 15.34
CA THR A 437 1.30 42.04 14.35
C THR A 437 1.44 42.36 12.84
N PRO A 438 0.95 41.46 11.94
CA PRO A 438 1.71 41.03 10.75
C PRO A 438 1.10 41.50 9.41
N PRO A 439 1.86 41.49 8.31
CA PRO A 439 1.30 41.71 6.99
C PRO A 439 0.99 40.39 6.28
N VAL A 440 -0.30 40.09 6.16
CA VAL A 440 -0.87 39.30 5.07
C VAL A 440 -0.82 40.14 3.79
N ARG A 441 -0.33 39.58 2.68
CA ARG A 441 -0.98 39.50 1.35
C ARG A 441 0.02 39.11 0.27
N PHE A 442 -0.16 37.91 -0.28
CA PHE A 442 0.39 37.54 -1.59
C PHE A 442 -0.38 38.31 -2.65
N LEU A 443 0.30 39.24 -3.32
CA LEU A 443 -0.21 39.92 -4.50
C LEU A 443 0.01 39.03 -5.72
N SER A 444 -1.05 38.86 -6.49
CA SER A 444 -1.06 38.34 -7.85
C SER A 444 -0.13 39.17 -8.74
N GLU A 445 0.70 38.50 -9.54
CA GLU A 445 1.36 39.12 -10.68
C GLU A 445 0.86 38.47 -11.96
N ASP A 446 0.09 39.25 -12.71
CA ASP A 446 -0.34 39.00 -14.07
C ASP A 446 0.87 38.90 -15.01
N SER A 447 0.84 37.93 -15.93
CA SER A 447 1.58 38.01 -17.19
C SER A 447 0.80 37.31 -18.29
N ALA A 448 0.32 38.14 -19.22
CA ALA A 448 -0.52 37.83 -20.38
C ALA A 448 0.20 36.98 -21.47
N PRO A 449 -0.52 36.49 -22.50
CA PRO A 449 -0.23 35.20 -23.12
C PRO A 449 0.62 35.27 -24.39
N ARG A 450 1.42 34.22 -24.63
CA ARG A 450 2.00 33.91 -25.95
C ARG A 450 1.53 32.54 -26.42
N SER A 451 0.63 32.57 -27.40
CA SER A 451 0.15 31.44 -28.18
C SER A 451 1.27 30.86 -29.06
N LYS A 452 1.67 29.61 -28.79
CA LYS A 452 2.22 28.67 -29.79
C LYS A 452 1.78 27.25 -29.40
N PRO A 453 1.41 26.39 -30.36
CA PRO A 453 0.83 25.08 -30.08
C PRO A 453 1.90 24.19 -29.47
N ARG A 454 1.79 23.89 -28.17
CA ARG A 454 2.66 22.93 -27.50
C ARG A 454 2.06 21.54 -27.65
N LEU A 455 2.74 20.70 -28.42
CA LEU A 455 2.58 19.26 -28.40
C LEU A 455 2.60 18.80 -26.94
N THR A 456 1.48 18.28 -26.43
CA THR A 456 1.38 17.73 -25.08
C THR A 456 2.18 16.42 -25.05
N THR A 457 3.48 16.51 -24.76
CA THR A 457 4.29 15.31 -24.55
C THR A 457 3.98 14.78 -23.14
N SER A 458 3.00 13.89 -23.04
CA SER A 458 2.81 13.02 -21.87
C SER A 458 4.13 12.30 -21.59
N ARG A 459 4.68 12.43 -20.39
CA ARG A 459 5.86 11.66 -19.97
C ARG A 459 5.40 10.56 -19.00
N THR A 460 5.64 9.30 -19.37
CA THR A 460 5.49 8.16 -18.47
C THR A 460 6.69 8.18 -17.51
N PHE A 461 6.46 8.42 -16.22
CA PHE A 461 7.57 8.56 -15.24
C PHE A 461 7.97 7.26 -14.56
N GLY A 462 7.26 6.16 -14.78
CA GLY A 462 7.70 4.85 -14.30
C GLY A 462 6.67 3.77 -14.60
N ALA A 463 7.12 2.68 -15.21
CA ALA A 463 6.38 1.42 -15.24
C ALA A 463 7.16 0.43 -14.36
N VAL A 464 6.51 -0.12 -13.34
CA VAL A 464 7.13 -1.12 -12.46
C VAL A 464 6.55 -2.48 -12.77
N PHE A 465 7.42 -3.44 -13.03
CA PHE A 465 7.06 -4.81 -13.41
C PHE A 465 7.07 -5.73 -12.19
N PHE A 466 5.98 -6.48 -12.04
CA PHE A 466 5.86 -7.58 -11.11
C PHE A 466 5.91 -8.87 -11.92
N ARG A 467 6.99 -9.62 -11.75
CA ARG A 467 7.15 -10.95 -12.34
C ARG A 467 6.78 -12.01 -11.29
N ASN A 468 6.10 -13.06 -11.76
CA ASN A 468 5.88 -14.28 -10.99
C ASN A 468 7.14 -15.16 -10.93
N ASP A 469 8.17 -14.86 -11.72
CA ASP A 469 9.44 -15.59 -11.74
C ASP A 469 10.28 -15.25 -10.51
N VAL A 470 10.17 -16.06 -9.46
CA VAL A 470 11.14 -16.03 -8.36
C VAL A 470 12.42 -16.68 -8.88
N VAL A 471 13.38 -15.85 -9.27
CA VAL A 471 14.78 -16.25 -9.34
C VAL A 471 15.24 -16.46 -7.89
N ASP A 472 15.75 -17.65 -7.59
CA ASP A 472 16.48 -18.07 -6.37
C ASP A 472 15.76 -18.66 -5.14
N ASN A 473 14.49 -19.10 -5.15
CA ASN A 473 14.00 -19.85 -3.97
C ASN A 473 13.00 -21.00 -4.17
N GLY A 474 12.94 -21.62 -5.35
CA GLY A 474 12.25 -22.91 -5.57
C GLY A 474 10.73 -22.95 -5.37
N ALA A 475 10.13 -21.96 -4.71
CA ALA A 475 8.70 -21.81 -4.55
C ALA A 475 8.14 -21.09 -5.79
N ARG A 476 7.66 -21.86 -6.78
CA ARG A 476 6.78 -21.38 -7.83
C ARG A 476 5.34 -21.69 -7.44
N VAL A 477 4.39 -20.82 -7.81
CA VAL A 477 2.99 -21.26 -7.86
C VAL A 477 2.98 -22.31 -8.97
N ALA A 478 2.67 -23.57 -8.66
CA ALA A 478 2.59 -24.61 -9.67
C ALA A 478 1.65 -24.15 -10.78
N ASN A 479 2.20 -23.95 -11.98
CA ASN A 479 1.52 -23.26 -13.04
C ASN A 479 1.80 -23.89 -14.39
N GLY A 480 1.11 -25.00 -14.67
CA GLY A 480 1.18 -25.69 -15.97
C GLY A 480 0.68 -24.85 -17.15
N ALA A 481 0.19 -23.62 -16.92
CA ALA A 481 -0.20 -22.72 -18.00
C ALA A 481 1.00 -22.18 -18.80
N PHE A 482 2.17 -22.05 -18.16
CA PHE A 482 3.38 -21.47 -18.77
C PHE A 482 4.48 -22.47 -19.08
N GLU A 483 4.27 -23.77 -18.85
CA GLU A 483 5.23 -24.81 -19.22
C GLU A 483 5.37 -24.85 -20.76
N GLY A 484 6.53 -24.39 -21.26
CA GLY A 484 6.87 -24.37 -22.68
C GLY A 484 6.75 -23.01 -23.37
N ILE A 485 6.54 -21.90 -22.65
CA ILE A 485 6.67 -20.53 -23.20
C ILE A 485 8.08 -20.03 -22.86
N GLY A 486 8.94 -19.82 -23.86
CA GLY A 486 10.32 -19.39 -23.65
C GLY A 486 10.45 -17.88 -23.38
N ASP A 487 11.57 -17.48 -22.78
CA ASP A 487 11.90 -16.06 -22.58
C ASP A 487 12.27 -15.32 -23.88
N ASP A 488 12.57 -16.06 -24.95
CA ASP A 488 12.98 -15.52 -26.26
C ASP A 488 11.82 -14.95 -27.10
N ASP A 489 10.58 -15.03 -26.62
CA ASP A 489 9.39 -14.42 -27.27
C ASP A 489 9.07 -12.99 -26.74
N LEU A 490 10.04 -12.33 -26.09
CA LEU A 490 10.00 -10.94 -25.61
C LEU A 490 10.66 -9.97 -26.61
#